data_AF-A0A920UWU2-F1
#
_entry.id   AF-A0A920UWU2-F1
#
_cell.length_a   1.000
_cell.length_b   1.000
_cell.length_c   1.000
_cell.angle_alpha   90.00
_cell.angle_beta   90.00
_cell.angle_gamma   90.00
#
_symmetry.space_group_name_H-M   'P 1'
#
loop_
_entity.id
_entity.type
_entity.pdbx_description
1 polymer ?
#
loop_
_entity_poly.entity_id
_entity_poly.type
_entity_poly.pdbx_seq_one_letter_code
_entity_poly.pdbx_strand_id
1 'polypeptide(L)' 'MHLRNRTLKVLPYPRLQLTLSDHQGIVVGRRTYHPREYGHPDPAEKIQGSYTQIILLNLAGPDETAVGFETEVVDT' A
#
# COMPACT_ATOMS: atom_id res chain seq x y z
N MET A 1 0.58 -7.24 3.46
CA MET A 1 1.22 -6.08 4.14
C MET A 1 0.39 -5.71 5.37
N HIS A 2 1.03 -5.20 6.44
CA HIS A 2 0.33 -4.65 7.60
C HIS A 2 0.33 -3.12 7.55
N LEU A 3 -0.86 -2.53 7.54
CA LEU A 3 -1.03 -1.08 7.69
C LEU A 3 -1.48 -0.78 9.11
N ARG A 4 -0.70 0.03 9.83
CA ARG A 4 -0.98 0.36 11.23
C ARG A 4 -1.16 1.86 11.41
N ASN A 5 -2.30 2.26 11.95
CA ASN A 5 -2.48 3.61 12.47
C ASN A 5 -1.80 3.69 13.84
N ARG A 6 -0.63 4.32 13.91
CA ARG A 6 0.12 4.49 15.17
C ARG A 6 -0.39 5.66 16.03
N THR A 7 -1.36 6.44 15.54
CA THR A 7 -1.96 7.54 16.30
C THR A 7 -3.13 7.04 17.13
N LEU A 8 -3.63 7.87 18.05
CA LEU A 8 -4.89 7.63 18.78
C LEU A 8 -6.13 8.13 18.02
N LYS A 9 -5.94 8.84 16.90
CA LYS A 9 -7.04 9.42 16.11
C LYS A 9 -7.54 8.41 15.10
N VAL A 10 -8.81 8.51 14.72
CA VAL A 10 -9.37 7.79 13.58
C VAL A 10 -8.86 8.46 12.29
N LEU A 11 -8.20 7.71 11.41
CA LEU A 11 -7.61 8.23 10.17
C LEU A 11 -8.22 7.56 8.94
N PRO A 12 -8.33 8.28 7.80
CA PRO A 12 -8.73 7.66 6.55
C PRO A 12 -7.70 6.60 6.11
N TYR A 13 -8.16 5.67 5.28
CA TYR A 13 -7.27 4.79 4.54
C TYR A 13 -6.41 5.62 3.58
N PRO A 14 -5.07 5.52 3.62
CA PRO A 14 -4.19 6.34 2.79
C PRO A 14 -4.06 5.77 1.38
N ARG A 15 -3.42 6.50 0.46
CA ARG A 15 -2.94 5.86 -0.76
C ARG A 15 -1.63 5.12 -0.46
N LEU A 16 -1.40 4.04 -1.19
CA LEU A 16 -0.23 3.20 -1.03
C LEU A 16 0.56 3.19 -2.32
N GLN A 17 1.85 3.53 -2.26
CA GLN A 17 2.74 3.44 -3.40
C GLN A 17 3.49 2.12 -3.31
N LEU A 18 3.37 1.31 -4.35
CA LEU A 18 4.20 0.14 -4.56
C LEU A 18 5.28 0.51 -5.58
N THR A 19 6.53 0.30 -5.20
CA THR A 19 7.69 0.37 -6.09
C THR A 19 8.23 -1.04 -6.27
N LEU A 20 8.46 -1.44 -7.52
CA LEU A 20 9.08 -2.70 -7.89
C LEU A 20 10.50 -2.43 -8.38
N SER A 21 11.44 -3.27 -7.95
CA SER A 21 12.84 -3.15 -8.33
C SER A 21 13.40 -4.48 -8.83
N ASP A 22 14.38 -4.40 -9.73
CA ASP A 22 15.14 -5.55 -10.20
C ASP A 22 16.22 -6.01 -9.20
N HIS A 23 17.00 -7.02 -9.60
CA HIS A 23 18.10 -7.58 -8.79
C HIS A 23 19.22 -6.59 -8.47
N GLN A 24 19.33 -5.51 -9.26
CA GLN A 24 20.34 -4.47 -9.10
C GLN A 24 19.78 -3.28 -8.28
N GLY A 25 18.53 -3.36 -7.84
CA GLY A 25 17.83 -2.32 -7.10
C GLY A 25 17.26 -1.21 -7.98
N ILE A 26 17.26 -1.38 -9.31
CA ILE A 26 16.72 -0.39 -10.24
C ILE A 26 15.20 -0.50 -10.24
N VAL A 27 14.52 0.65 -10.15
CA VAL A 27 13.06 0.71 -10.20
C VAL A 27 12.58 0.35 -11.60
N VAL A 28 11.84 -0.75 -11.71
CA VAL A 28 11.24 -1.25 -12.95
C VAL A 28 9.74 -0.96 -13.04
N GLY A 29 9.11 -0.60 -11.92
CA GLY A 29 7.70 -0.24 -11.90
C GLY A 29 7.31 0.55 -10.66
N ARG A 30 6.33 1.44 -10.81
CA ARG A 30 5.73 2.17 -9.69
C ARG A 30 4.25 2.34 -9.92
N ARG A 31 3.44 2.02 -8.92
CA ARG A 31 2.00 2.21 -8.94
C ARG A 31 1.49 2.73 -7.61
N THR A 32 0.62 3.73 -7.66
CA THR A 32 -0.16 4.20 -6.51
C THR A 32 -1.51 3.51 -6.51
N TYR A 33 -1.89 2.92 -5.37
CA TYR A 33 -3.18 2.32 -5.11
C TYR A 33 -4.01 3.24 -4.21
N HIS A 34 -5.22 3.56 -4.66
CA HIS A 34 -6.22 4.19 -3.82
C HIS A 34 -6.89 3.17 -2.88
N PRO A 35 -7.47 3.59 -1.74
CA PRO A 35 -8.21 2.72 -0.81
C PRO A 35 -9.16 1.72 -1.48
N ARG A 36 -9.94 2.22 -2.44
CA ARG A 36 -10.89 1.39 -3.23
C ARG A 36 -10.23 0.25 -3.99
N GLU A 37 -8.97 0.38 -4.37
CA GLU A 37 -8.22 -0.63 -5.14
C GLU A 37 -7.61 -1.71 -4.26
N TYR A 38 -7.56 -1.52 -2.94
CA TYR A 38 -7.04 -2.51 -1.99
C TYR A 38 -8.06 -2.98 -0.95
N GLY A 39 -9.36 -2.75 -1.20
CA GLY A 39 -10.46 -3.34 -0.43
C GLY A 39 -11.24 -2.38 0.47
N HIS A 40 -11.00 -1.07 0.37
CA HIS A 40 -11.70 -0.05 1.17
C HIS A 40 -12.34 1.02 0.28
N PRO A 41 -13.47 0.69 -0.41
CA PRO A 41 -14.11 1.58 -1.36
C PRO A 41 -14.91 2.72 -0.73
N ASP A 42 -15.36 2.55 0.52
CA ASP A 42 -16.17 3.54 1.23
C ASP A 42 -15.27 4.53 1.99
N PRO A 43 -15.33 5.85 1.70
CA PRO A 43 -14.58 6.87 2.45
C PRO A 43 -15.03 7.03 3.92
N ALA A 44 -16.17 6.45 4.31
CA ALA A 44 -16.59 6.37 5.70
C ALA A 44 -15.80 5.30 6.49
N GLU A 45 -15.25 4.28 5.81
CA GLU A 45 -14.36 3.31 6.44
C GLU A 45 -13.03 3.99 6.81
N LYS A 46 -12.62 3.80 8.06
CA LYS A 46 -11.43 4.45 8.62
C LYS A 46 -10.69 3.50 9.54
N ILE A 47 -9.40 3.74 9.69
CA ILE A 47 -8.54 2.96 10.56
C ILE A 47 -8.61 3.57 11.96
N GLN A 48 -9.14 2.79 12.91
CA GLN A 48 -9.16 3.18 14.32
C GLN A 48 -7.73 3.40 14.86
N GLY A 49 -7.62 4.27 15.87
CA GLY A 49 -6.34 4.53 16.51
C GLY A 49 -5.71 3.26 17.08
N SER A 50 -4.38 3.14 16.99
CA SER A 50 -3.60 1.98 17.41
C SER A 50 -3.92 0.65 16.70
N TYR A 51 -4.85 0.64 15.74
CA TYR A 51 -5.30 -0.57 15.07
C TYR A 51 -4.42 -0.95 13.87
N THR A 52 -4.35 -2.25 13.57
CA THR A 52 -3.59 -2.80 12.45
C THR A 52 -4.53 -3.54 11.50
N GLN A 53 -4.44 -3.23 10.21
CA GLN A 53 -5.17 -3.88 9.14
C GLN A 53 -4.22 -4.71 8.28
N ILE A 54 -4.67 -5.89 7.85
CA ILE A 54 -3.99 -6.68 6.82
C ILE A 54 -4.52 -6.23 5.46
N ILE A 55 -3.61 -5.85 4.57
CA ILE A 55 -3.90 -5.47 3.18
C ILE A 55 -3.29 -6.52 2.25
N LEU A 56 -4.11 -7.01 1.33
CA LEU A 56 -3.71 -7.87 0.22
C LEU A 56 -3.66 -7.04 -1.07
N LEU A 57 -2.47 -6.92 -1.65
CA LEU A 57 -2.29 -6.30 -2.98
C LEU A 57 -2.03 -7.41 -4.00
N ASN A 58 -2.92 -7.52 -4.97
CA ASN A 58 -2.72 -8.40 -6.12
C ASN A 58 -1.83 -7.67 -7.12
N LEU A 59 -0.61 -8.15 -7.29
CA LEU A 59 0.33 -7.62 -8.27
C LEU A 59 0.02 -8.29 -9.61
N ALA A 60 -0.39 -7.49 -10.61
CA ALA A 60 -0.43 -8.00 -11.98
C ALA A 60 0.99 -8.34 -12.41
N GLY A 61 1.16 -9.51 -13.04
CA GLY A 61 2.44 -10.15 -13.37
C GLY A 61 3.59 -9.17 -13.48
N PRO A 62 4.46 -9.08 -12.45
CA PRO A 62 5.59 -8.17 -12.52
C PRO A 62 6.48 -8.55 -13.70
N ASP A 63 7.22 -7.57 -14.24
CA ASP A 63 8.28 -7.84 -15.21
C ASP A 63 9.14 -9.00 -14.71
N GLU A 64 9.58 -9.90 -15.60
CA GLU A 64 10.37 -11.08 -15.24
C GLU A 64 11.63 -10.74 -14.43
N THR A 65 12.12 -9.50 -14.56
CA THR A 65 13.28 -8.99 -13.84
C THR A 65 13.00 -8.47 -12.43
N ALA A 66 11.73 -8.25 -12.07
CA ALA A 66 11.39 -7.69 -10.76
C ALA A 66 11.48 -8.73 -9.65
N VAL A 67 12.27 -8.42 -8.62
CA VAL A 67 12.51 -9.32 -7.48
C VAL A 67 12.36 -8.68 -6.12
N GLY A 68 12.32 -7.35 -6.08
CA GLY A 68 12.06 -6.57 -4.87
C GLY A 68 10.75 -5.80 -4.97
N PHE A 69 10.11 -5.58 -3.83
CA PHE A 69 9.02 -4.63 -3.71
C PHE A 69 9.17 -3.80 -2.44
N GLU A 70 8.82 -2.52 -2.55
CA GLU A 70 8.72 -1.59 -1.43
C GLU A 70 7.33 -0.96 -1.43
N THR A 71 6.77 -0.76 -0.23
CA THR A 71 5.46 -0.15 -0.06
C THR A 71 5.56 1.06 0.86
N GLU A 72 5.06 2.19 0.39
CA GLU A 72 5.06 3.45 1.13
C GLU A 72 3.64 4.01 1.26
N VAL A 73 3.38 4.72 2.35
CA VAL A 73 2.17 5.53 2.51
C VAL A 73 2.40 6.85 1.79
N VAL A 74 1.52 7.19 0.84
CA VAL A 74 1.59 8.43 0.06
C VAL A 74 0.30 9.22 0.21
N ASP A 75 0.44 10.46 0.71
CA ASP A 75 -0.65 11.35 1.13
C ASP A 75 -1.62 10.79 2.20
N THR A 76 -1.89 11.63 3.19
CA THR A 76 -2.93 11.47 4.22
C THR A 76 -3.84 12.67 4.22
#